data_AF-A0A429RN22-F1
#
_entry.id   AF-A0A429RN22-F1
#
_cell.length_a   1.000
_cell.length_b   1.000
_cell.length_c   1.000
_cell.angle_alpha   90.00
_cell.angle_beta   90.00
_cell.angle_gamma   90.00
#
_symmetry.space_group_name_H-M   'P 1'
#
loop_
_entity.id
_entity.type
_entity.pdbx_description
1 polymer ?
#
loop_
_entity_poly.entity_id
_entity_poly.type
_entity_poly.pdbx_seq_one_letter_code
_entity_poly.pdbx_strand_id
1 'polypeptide(L)'
;MSTRGSVDGLRSSSPLGAMLPALFAEDDLAQRFVAGLDEVLAPILNVLDCLDSYFTPALAPVDFTRWLGDWVGAETDGTEPEDRLRAAVAAAAYLHRVRGTRHGLAEAVRLAFGVEPEISESGAADWSARPLGPVPGEPRPRLHVTLRLP
;
A
#
# COMPACT_ATOMS: atom_id res chain seq x y z
N MET A 1 -18.77 -1.32 0.10
CA MET A 1 -19.20 0.03 -0.32
C MET A 1 -18.45 1.01 0.57
N SER A 2 -17.61 1.88 0.01
CA SER A 2 -16.85 2.84 0.82
C SER A 2 -17.73 4.03 1.16
N THR A 3 -18.08 4.18 2.43
CA THR A 3 -18.84 5.32 2.93
C THR A 3 -17.88 6.43 3.33
N ARG A 4 -17.38 7.17 2.34
CA ARG A 4 -16.79 8.50 2.54
C ARG A 4 -17.94 9.51 2.38
N GLY A 5 -18.24 10.27 3.41
CA GLY A 5 -19.40 11.16 3.43
C GLY A 5 -19.30 12.23 4.52
N SER A 6 -20.40 12.93 4.76
CA SER A 6 -20.51 13.90 5.86
C SER A 6 -20.26 13.23 7.20
N VAL A 7 -19.55 13.94 8.07
CA VAL A 7 -19.31 13.53 9.46
C VAL A 7 -19.90 14.61 10.35
N ASP A 8 -20.83 14.21 11.23
CA ASP A 8 -21.54 15.14 12.09
C ASP A 8 -20.55 15.91 12.99
N GLY A 9 -20.66 17.24 12.96
CA GLY A 9 -19.81 18.13 13.76
C GLY A 9 -18.36 18.26 13.28
N LEU A 10 -18.01 17.72 12.11
CA LEU A 10 -16.69 17.93 11.51
C LEU A 10 -16.52 19.39 11.15
N ARG A 11 -15.45 20.00 11.65
CA ARG A 11 -15.12 21.40 11.36
C ARG A 11 -14.19 21.50 10.17
N SER A 12 -14.38 22.54 9.37
CA SER A 12 -13.45 22.92 8.31
C SER A 12 -12.10 23.32 8.92
N SER A 13 -11.00 22.81 8.36
CA SER A 13 -9.64 23.25 8.69
C SER A 13 -9.30 24.62 8.10
N SER A 14 -10.11 25.10 7.16
CA SER A 14 -9.97 26.41 6.52
C SER A 14 -11.33 27.14 6.47
N PRO A 15 -11.77 27.75 7.59
CA PRO A 15 -13.10 28.37 7.69
C PRO A 15 -13.22 29.59 6.78
N LEU A 16 -14.27 29.62 5.96
CA LEU A 16 -14.50 30.70 4.99
C LEU A 16 -14.79 32.05 5.66
N GLY A 17 -15.47 32.05 6.80
CA GLY A 17 -15.90 33.27 7.49
C GLY A 17 -14.76 34.24 7.85
N ALA A 18 -13.58 33.70 8.18
CA ALA A 18 -12.40 34.50 8.51
C ALA A 18 -11.66 35.04 7.26
N MET A 19 -11.98 34.51 6.08
CA MET A 19 -11.38 34.91 4.79
C MET A 19 -12.26 35.89 4.00
N LEU A 20 -13.43 36.25 4.54
CA LEU A 20 -14.33 37.19 3.91
C LEU A 20 -13.72 38.61 3.86
N PRO A 21 -13.95 39.36 2.77
CA PRO A 21 -13.65 40.79 2.73
C PRO A 21 -14.32 41.52 3.90
N ALA A 22 -13.69 42.58 4.41
CA ALA A 22 -14.16 43.32 5.59
C ALA A 22 -15.64 43.76 5.52
N LEU A 23 -16.13 44.10 4.33
CA LEU A 23 -17.54 44.46 4.11
C LEU A 23 -18.54 43.35 4.48
N PHE A 24 -18.14 42.09 4.35
CA PHE A 24 -18.97 40.91 4.62
C PHE A 24 -18.61 40.22 5.93
N ALA A 25 -17.46 40.55 6.53
CA ALA A 25 -16.96 39.88 7.72
C ALA A 25 -17.85 40.12 8.96
N GLU A 26 -18.49 41.30 9.07
CA GLU A 26 -19.41 41.62 10.17
C GLU A 26 -20.88 41.33 9.85
N ASP A 27 -21.20 40.85 8.64
CA ASP A 27 -22.57 40.55 8.24
C ASP A 27 -22.99 39.14 8.70
N ASP A 28 -24.01 39.06 9.55
CA ASP A 28 -24.51 37.81 10.15
C ASP A 28 -25.04 36.81 9.10
N LEU A 29 -25.71 37.30 8.05
CA LEU A 29 -26.22 36.43 6.99
C LEU A 29 -25.06 35.84 6.18
N ALA A 30 -24.06 36.67 5.82
CA ALA A 30 -22.88 36.22 5.11
C ALA A 30 -22.11 35.17 5.92
N GLN A 31 -21.91 35.39 7.22
CA GLN A 31 -21.26 34.44 8.13
C GLN A 31 -22.02 33.11 8.19
N ARG A 32 -23.34 33.13 8.40
CA ARG A 32 -24.15 31.90 8.44
C ARG A 32 -24.20 31.17 7.09
N PHE A 33 -24.21 31.92 5.99
CA PHE A 33 -24.20 31.35 4.64
C PHE A 33 -22.89 30.58 4.39
N VAL A 34 -21.74 31.20 4.65
CA VAL A 34 -20.44 30.53 4.45
C VAL A 34 -20.17 29.43 5.47
N ALA A 35 -20.72 29.53 6.68
CA ALA A 35 -20.66 28.43 7.65
C ALA A 35 -21.36 27.17 7.14
N GLY A 36 -22.50 27.31 6.43
CA GLY A 36 -23.15 26.18 5.76
C GLY A 36 -22.30 25.57 4.64
N LEU A 37 -21.51 26.40 3.93
CA LEU A 37 -20.53 25.89 2.94
C LEU A 37 -19.36 25.18 3.62
N ASP A 38 -18.88 25.68 4.76
CA ASP A 38 -17.84 25.03 5.55
C ASP A 38 -18.25 23.61 5.99
N GLU A 39 -19.52 23.37 6.34
CA GLU A 39 -20.03 22.02 6.64
C GLU A 39 -19.92 21.06 5.44
N VAL A 40 -20.18 21.56 4.22
CA VAL A 40 -20.08 20.76 2.99
C VAL A 40 -18.63 20.50 2.59
N LEU A 41 -17.74 21.47 2.80
CA LEU A 41 -16.33 21.39 2.42
C LEU A 41 -15.48 20.62 3.44
N ALA A 42 -15.86 20.61 4.72
CA ALA A 42 -15.06 20.01 5.79
C ALA A 42 -14.64 18.55 5.52
N PRO A 43 -15.50 17.65 5.01
CA PRO A 43 -15.08 16.28 4.68
C PRO A 43 -14.02 16.22 3.57
N ILE A 44 -14.08 17.14 2.58
CA ILE A 44 -13.10 17.20 1.49
C ILE A 44 -11.75 17.65 2.04
N LEU A 45 -11.73 18.71 2.84
CA LEU A 45 -10.50 19.21 3.45
C LEU A 45 -9.90 18.15 4.39
N ASN A 46 -10.71 17.45 5.18
CA ASN A 46 -10.24 16.36 6.02
C ASN A 46 -9.59 15.22 5.21
N VAL A 47 -10.12 14.88 4.03
CA VAL A 47 -9.47 13.89 3.14
C VAL A 47 -8.13 14.40 2.63
N LEU A 48 -8.02 15.69 2.27
CA LEU A 48 -6.77 16.28 1.81
C LEU A 48 -5.73 16.37 2.93
N ASP A 49 -6.15 16.78 4.12
CA ASP A 49 -5.31 16.89 5.31
C ASP A 49 -4.79 15.53 5.78
N CYS A 50 -5.50 14.44 5.47
CA CYS A 50 -5.13 13.05 5.79
C CYS A 50 -4.77 12.24 4.54
N LEU A 51 -4.39 12.88 3.43
CA LEU A 51 -4.18 12.19 2.15
C LEU A 51 -3.06 11.14 2.23
N ASP A 52 -2.01 11.40 3.01
CA ASP A 52 -0.90 10.48 3.25
C ASP A 52 -1.35 9.13 3.85
N SER A 53 -2.41 9.16 4.67
CA SER A 53 -2.99 7.96 5.29
C SER A 53 -3.57 7.00 4.25
N TYR A 54 -4.00 7.50 3.08
CA TYR A 54 -4.48 6.67 1.97
C TYR A 54 -3.35 5.88 1.29
N PHE A 55 -2.11 6.37 1.35
CA PHE A 55 -0.93 5.69 0.83
C PHE A 55 -0.23 4.83 1.87
N THR A 56 -0.74 4.80 3.10
CA THR A 56 -0.22 3.98 4.20
C THR A 56 -1.13 2.76 4.38
N PRO A 57 -0.73 1.55 3.93
CA PRO A 57 -1.62 0.38 3.95
C PRO A 57 -2.10 -0.05 5.33
N ALA A 58 -1.50 0.42 6.42
CA ALA A 58 -2.00 0.17 7.78
C ALA A 58 -3.18 1.08 8.18
N LEU A 59 -3.33 2.24 7.53
CA LEU A 59 -4.31 3.28 7.85
C LEU A 59 -5.38 3.45 6.77
N ALA A 60 -5.04 3.11 5.52
CA ALA A 60 -5.89 3.33 4.38
C ALA A 60 -7.23 2.57 4.52
N PRO A 61 -8.34 3.12 4.01
CA PRO A 61 -9.58 2.36 3.86
C PRO A 61 -9.35 1.07 3.02
N VAL A 62 -10.02 -0.02 3.37
CA VAL A 62 -9.77 -1.34 2.76
C VAL A 62 -10.06 -1.37 1.26
N ASP A 63 -11.06 -0.64 0.80
CA ASP A 63 -11.38 -0.46 -0.62
C ASP A 63 -10.27 0.26 -1.38
N PHE A 64 -9.71 1.32 -0.78
CA PHE A 64 -8.59 2.05 -1.36
C PHE A 64 -7.32 1.20 -1.35
N THR A 65 -7.12 0.39 -0.31
CA THR A 65 -6.01 -0.57 -0.23
C THR A 65 -6.08 -1.59 -1.37
N ARG A 66 -7.26 -2.11 -1.71
CA ARG A 66 -7.46 -3.00 -2.87
C ARG A 66 -7.06 -2.29 -4.17
N TRP A 67 -7.58 -1.10 -4.40
CA TRP A 67 -7.22 -0.29 -5.57
C TRP A 67 -5.70 0.03 -5.63
N LEU A 68 -5.10 0.33 -4.48
CA LEU A 68 -3.66 0.59 -4.38
C LEU A 68 -2.86 -0.68 -4.73
N GLY A 69 -3.35 -1.86 -4.35
CA GLY A 69 -2.79 -3.15 -4.71
C GLY A 69 -2.66 -3.35 -6.23
N ASP A 70 -3.70 -2.99 -6.98
CA ASP A 70 -3.67 -3.02 -8.45
C ASP A 70 -2.60 -2.07 -9.01
N TRP A 71 -2.41 -0.90 -8.38
CA TRP A 71 -1.44 0.09 -8.83
C TRP A 71 0.01 -0.31 -8.55
N VAL A 72 0.29 -0.86 -7.37
CA VAL A 72 1.64 -1.31 -6.99
C VAL A 72 1.98 -2.71 -7.49
N GLY A 73 1.03 -3.39 -8.13
CA GLY A 73 1.18 -4.77 -8.58
C GLY A 73 1.43 -5.73 -7.42
N ALA A 74 0.64 -5.63 -6.35
CA ALA A 74 0.66 -6.60 -5.27
C ALA A 74 0.18 -7.96 -5.82
N GLU A 75 0.90 -9.04 -5.50
CA GLU A 75 0.55 -10.40 -5.96
C GLU A 75 -0.63 -10.94 -5.12
N THR A 76 -1.83 -10.45 -5.39
CA THR A 76 -3.10 -10.84 -4.73
C THR A 76 -4.15 -11.29 -5.73
N ASP A 77 -5.02 -12.23 -5.36
CA ASP A 77 -6.14 -12.73 -6.17
C ASP A 77 -7.51 -12.13 -5.80
N GLY A 78 -7.56 -11.31 -4.75
CA GLY A 78 -8.75 -10.59 -4.28
C GLY A 78 -9.55 -11.35 -3.23
N THR A 79 -9.16 -12.56 -2.86
CA THR A 79 -9.81 -13.39 -1.83
C THR A 79 -9.14 -13.29 -0.46
N GLU A 80 -8.04 -12.53 -0.37
CA GLU A 80 -7.22 -12.44 0.82
C GLU A 80 -7.97 -11.81 1.99
N PRO A 81 -7.72 -12.31 3.22
CA PRO A 81 -8.01 -11.58 4.44
C PRO A 81 -7.41 -10.16 4.41
N GLU A 82 -8.09 -9.20 5.05
CA GLU A 82 -7.71 -7.78 5.01
C GLU A 82 -6.28 -7.52 5.49
N ASP A 83 -5.84 -8.21 6.54
CA ASP A 83 -4.48 -8.15 7.07
C ASP A 83 -3.44 -8.60 6.04
N ARG A 84 -3.72 -9.69 5.31
CA ARG A 84 -2.82 -10.19 4.25
C ARG A 84 -2.80 -9.26 3.04
N LEU A 85 -3.95 -8.71 2.63
CA LEU A 85 -4.02 -7.68 1.60
C LEU A 85 -3.13 -6.48 1.97
N ARG A 86 -3.30 -5.93 3.17
CA ARG A 86 -2.52 -4.77 3.65
C ARG A 86 -1.02 -5.07 3.67
N ALA A 87 -0.65 -6.25 4.15
CA ALA A 87 0.75 -6.70 4.16
C ALA A 87 1.32 -6.83 2.75
N ALA A 88 0.54 -7.37 1.80
CA ALA A 88 0.97 -7.54 0.41
C ALA A 88 1.19 -6.20 -0.28
N VAL A 89 0.26 -5.26 -0.14
CA VAL A 89 0.38 -3.91 -0.69
C VAL A 89 1.59 -3.17 -0.09
N ALA A 90 1.80 -3.29 1.22
CA ALA A 90 2.95 -2.68 1.89
C ALA A 90 4.30 -3.25 1.42
N ALA A 91 4.36 -4.57 1.17
CA ALA A 91 5.58 -5.25 0.75
C ALA A 91 5.87 -5.14 -0.76
N ALA A 92 4.87 -4.87 -1.60
CA ALA A 92 4.95 -4.95 -3.06
C ALA A 92 6.17 -4.24 -3.65
N ALA A 93 6.37 -2.96 -3.32
CA ALA A 93 7.50 -2.18 -3.84
C ALA A 93 8.87 -2.75 -3.44
N TYR A 94 8.99 -3.32 -2.25
CA TYR A 94 10.21 -4.00 -1.80
C TYR A 94 10.42 -5.32 -2.54
N LEU A 95 9.37 -6.15 -2.61
CA LEU A 95 9.41 -7.45 -3.28
C LEU A 95 9.77 -7.33 -4.77
N HIS A 96 9.28 -6.29 -5.45
CA HIS A 96 9.66 -6.00 -6.84
C HIS A 96 11.16 -5.75 -7.00
N ARG A 97 11.82 -5.10 -6.03
CA ARG A 97 13.27 -4.82 -6.08
C ARG A 97 14.12 -6.07 -5.91
N VAL A 98 13.64 -7.04 -5.14
CA VAL A 98 14.37 -8.29 -4.84
C VAL A 98 13.81 -9.48 -5.62
N ARG A 99 12.92 -9.24 -6.59
CA ARG A 99 12.27 -10.27 -7.39
C ARG A 99 13.31 -11.09 -8.15
N GLY A 100 13.10 -12.40 -8.23
CA GLY A 100 14.02 -13.33 -8.89
C GLY A 100 15.23 -13.74 -8.03
N THR A 101 15.32 -13.28 -6.78
CA THR A 101 16.32 -13.76 -5.82
C THR A 101 15.73 -14.82 -4.88
N ARG A 102 16.59 -15.66 -4.28
CA ARG A 102 16.18 -16.58 -3.21
C ARG A 102 15.48 -15.85 -2.07
N HIS A 103 15.98 -14.67 -1.70
CA HIS A 103 15.40 -13.83 -0.65
C HIS A 103 14.00 -13.35 -1.02
N GLY A 104 13.83 -12.76 -2.21
CA GLY A 104 12.52 -12.30 -2.68
C GLY A 104 11.49 -13.42 -2.78
N LEU A 105 11.90 -14.61 -3.25
CA LEU A 105 11.03 -15.79 -3.28
C LEU A 105 10.61 -16.24 -1.88
N ALA A 106 11.54 -16.25 -0.92
CA ALA A 106 11.24 -16.62 0.46
C ALA A 106 10.24 -15.65 1.11
N GLU A 107 10.44 -14.34 0.93
CA GLU A 107 9.56 -13.29 1.45
C GLU A 107 8.14 -13.34 0.82
N ALA A 108 8.02 -13.67 -0.47
CA ALA A 108 6.73 -13.82 -1.13
C ALA A 108 5.94 -15.01 -0.57
N VAL A 109 6.61 -16.16 -0.38
CA VAL A 109 5.99 -17.38 0.16
C VAL A 109 5.54 -17.20 1.62
N ARG A 110 6.47 -16.92 2.55
CA ARG A 110 6.36 -15.72 3.36
C ARG A 110 4.98 -15.18 3.69
N LEU A 111 4.73 -14.09 2.99
CA LEU A 111 3.53 -13.29 3.00
C LEU A 111 2.27 -14.08 2.64
N ALA A 112 2.33 -14.99 1.66
CA ALA A 112 1.18 -15.76 1.20
C ALA A 112 0.74 -16.85 2.20
N PHE A 113 1.69 -17.60 2.75
CA PHE A 113 1.42 -18.82 3.53
C PHE A 113 1.78 -18.71 5.02
N GLY A 114 2.47 -17.64 5.44
CA GLY A 114 2.91 -17.44 6.82
C GLY A 114 4.05 -18.37 7.27
N VAL A 115 4.67 -19.11 6.35
CA VAL A 115 5.73 -20.09 6.63
C VAL A 115 6.98 -19.80 5.82
N GLU A 116 8.15 -20.02 6.42
CA GLU A 116 9.44 -19.88 5.74
C GLU A 116 9.68 -21.10 4.82
N PRO A 117 9.93 -20.92 3.50
CA PRO A 117 10.19 -22.04 2.62
C PRO A 117 11.60 -22.61 2.72
N GLU A 118 11.72 -23.91 2.44
CA GLU A 118 12.99 -24.51 2.04
C GLU A 118 13.14 -24.39 0.52
N ILE A 119 14.14 -23.60 0.06
CA ILE A 119 14.40 -23.36 -1.36
C ILE A 119 15.72 -24.02 -1.76
N SER A 120 15.67 -24.88 -2.80
CA SER A 120 16.84 -25.49 -3.44
C SER A 120 16.76 -25.34 -4.96
N GLU A 121 17.90 -25.06 -5.60
CA GLU A 121 17.98 -24.78 -7.04
C GLU A 121 19.28 -25.35 -7.65
N SER A 122 19.30 -25.55 -8.97
CA SER A 122 20.45 -26.12 -9.70
C SER A 122 21.56 -25.14 -10.03
N GLY A 123 21.26 -23.85 -10.06
CA GLY A 123 22.19 -22.79 -10.41
C GLY A 123 23.25 -22.58 -9.34
N ALA A 124 24.38 -22.04 -9.77
CA ALA A 124 25.43 -21.56 -8.91
C ALA A 124 26.27 -20.53 -9.67
N ALA A 125 26.94 -19.66 -8.93
CA ALA A 125 27.91 -18.72 -9.47
C ALA A 125 29.21 -18.89 -8.69
N ASP A 126 30.31 -19.04 -9.43
CA ASP A 126 31.66 -19.15 -8.89
C ASP A 126 32.62 -18.47 -9.87
N TRP A 127 33.83 -18.16 -9.41
CA TRP A 127 34.85 -17.50 -10.23
C TRP A 127 36.11 -18.36 -10.32
N SER A 128 36.81 -18.25 -11.45
CA SER A 128 38.09 -18.94 -11.67
C SER A 128 39.13 -17.97 -12.19
N ALA A 129 40.31 -17.96 -11.57
CA ALA A 129 41.47 -17.21 -12.07
C ALA A 129 42.08 -17.84 -13.35
N ARG A 130 41.67 -19.06 -13.72
CA ARG A 130 42.16 -19.79 -14.89
C ARG A 130 41.07 -19.91 -15.96
N PRO A 131 41.40 -19.80 -17.26
CA PRO A 131 40.47 -20.11 -18.34
C PRO A 131 39.93 -21.54 -18.21
N LEU A 132 38.66 -21.75 -18.63
CA LEU A 132 37.99 -23.06 -18.63
C LEU A 132 37.89 -23.74 -17.25
N GLY A 133 37.72 -22.95 -16.18
CA GLY A 133 37.38 -23.49 -14.86
C GLY A 133 36.06 -24.29 -14.88
N PRO A 134 35.81 -25.12 -13.85
CA PRO A 134 34.57 -25.88 -13.77
C PRO A 134 33.36 -24.94 -13.75
N VAL A 135 32.32 -25.28 -14.52
CA VAL A 135 31.04 -24.56 -14.44
C VAL A 135 30.31 -25.06 -13.18
N PRO A 136 30.02 -24.17 -12.22
CA PRO A 136 29.35 -24.58 -10.98
C PRO A 136 27.87 -24.88 -11.24
N GLY A 137 27.26 -25.62 -10.32
CA GLY A 137 25.84 -26.00 -10.39
C GLY A 137 25.60 -27.30 -11.14
N GLU A 138 24.36 -27.53 -11.56
CA GLU A 138 23.92 -28.74 -12.23
C GLU A 138 23.41 -28.46 -13.66
N PRO A 139 23.63 -29.38 -14.62
CA PRO A 139 23.30 -29.15 -16.03
C PRO A 139 21.78 -29.17 -16.32
N ARG A 140 20.95 -29.68 -15.41
CA ARG A 140 19.50 -29.72 -15.57
C ARG A 140 18.86 -28.63 -14.69
N PRO A 141 18.15 -27.67 -15.29
CA PRO A 141 17.52 -26.59 -14.52
C PRO A 141 16.42 -27.15 -13.61
N ARG A 142 16.47 -26.81 -12.32
CA ARG A 142 15.41 -27.08 -11.36
C ARG A 142 15.34 -25.99 -10.29
N LEU A 143 14.13 -25.77 -9.78
CA LEU A 143 13.84 -24.99 -8.59
C LEU A 143 12.80 -25.77 -7.78
N HIS A 144 13.17 -26.20 -6.58
CA HIS A 144 12.24 -26.85 -5.64
C HIS A 144 12.02 -25.93 -4.45
N VAL A 145 10.74 -25.62 -4.20
CA VAL A 145 10.27 -24.88 -3.04
C VAL A 145 9.43 -25.83 -2.20
N THR A 146 9.86 -26.11 -0.98
CA THR A 146 9.15 -27.01 -0.06
C THR A 146 8.54 -26.20 1.07
N LEU A 147 7.26 -26.44 1.34
CA LEU A 147 6.48 -25.81 2.40
C LEU A 147 6.00 -26.87 3.37
N ARG A 148 6.08 -26.59 4.67
CA ARG A 148 5.44 -27.40 5.71
C ARG A 148 4.32 -26.58 6.30
N LEU A 149 3.08 -26.95 5.96
CA LEU A 149 1.88 -26.31 6.49
C LEU A 149 1.51 -26.98 7.83
N PRO A 150 1.01 -26.21 8.82
CA PRO A 150 0.53 -26.74 10.09
C PRO A 150 -0.76 -27.55 9.93
#